data_AF-A0A072TQ17-F1
#
_entry.id   AF-A0A072TQ17-F1
#
_cell.length_a   1.000
_cell.length_b   1.000
_cell.length_c   1.000
_cell.angle_alpha   90.00
_cell.angle_beta   90.00
_cell.angle_gamma   90.00
#
_symmetry.space_group_name_H-M   'P 1'
#
loop_
_entity.id
_entity.type
_entity.pdbx_description
1 polymer ?
#
loop_
_entity_poly.entity_id
_entity_poly.type
_entity_poly.pdbx_seq_one_letter_code
_entity_poly.pdbx_strand_id
1 'polypeptide(L)' 'MAQIIPFLGALIIFLSLFLVESKQTNIPCKSAEDCPKPIYPRYVLCSYGFCRIFFP' A
#
# COMPACT_ATOMS: atom_id res chain seq x y z
N MET A 1 -12.95 -17.71 26.77
CA MET A 1 -11.58 -17.24 26.44
C MET A 1 -10.97 -18.03 25.26
N ALA A 2 -11.75 -18.32 24.23
CA ALA A 2 -11.30 -19.06 23.03
C ALA A 2 -11.44 -18.25 21.72
N GLN A 3 -12.09 -17.08 21.78
CA GLN A 3 -12.36 -16.21 20.62
C GLN A 3 -11.30 -15.11 20.43
N ILE A 4 -10.43 -14.89 21.42
CA ILE A 4 -9.37 -13.86 21.34
C ILE A 4 -8.26 -14.28 20.37
N ILE A 5 -7.95 -15.57 20.31
CA ILE A 5 -6.92 -16.13 19.43
C ILE A 5 -7.26 -15.92 17.94
N PRO A 6 -8.46 -16.31 17.44
CA PRO A 6 -8.81 -16.06 16.03
C PRO A 6 -8.95 -14.56 15.72
N PHE A 7 -9.40 -13.75 16.69
CA PHE A 7 -9.51 -12.30 16.52
C PHE A 7 -8.13 -11.64 16.34
N LEU A 8 -7.15 -11.99 17.17
CA LEU A 8 -5.79 -11.45 17.06
C LEU A 8 -5.13 -11.88 15.74
N GLY A 9 -5.36 -13.13 15.30
CA GLY A 9 -4.87 -13.63 14.01
C GLY A 9 -5.42 -12.84 12.82
N ALA A 10 -6.74 -12.61 12.79
CA ALA A 10 -7.37 -11.80 11.74
C ALA A 10 -6.85 -10.36 11.74
N LEU A 11 -6.64 -9.76 12.92
CA LEU A 11 -6.14 -8.41 13.07
C LEU A 11 -4.69 -8.27 12.59
N ILE A 12 -3.81 -9.24 12.87
CA ILE A 12 -2.43 -9.26 12.36
C ILE A 12 -2.41 -9.37 10.83
N ILE A 13 -3.25 -10.24 10.25
CA ILE A 13 -3.36 -10.41 8.79
C ILE A 13 -3.85 -9.11 8.14
N PHE A 14 -4.86 -8.48 8.71
CA PHE A 14 -5.37 -7.21 8.23
C PHE A 14 -4.27 -6.12 8.27
N LEU A 15 -3.60 -5.96 9.41
CA LEU A 15 -2.52 -4.97 9.53
C LEU A 15 -1.35 -5.24 8.58
N SER A 16 -0.97 -6.51 8.36
CA SER A 16 0.13 -6.84 7.46
C SER A 16 -0.20 -6.55 5.99
N LEU A 17 -1.43 -6.86 5.55
CA LEU A 17 -1.92 -6.50 4.21
C LEU A 17 -1.90 -4.98 3.99
N PHE A 18 -2.41 -4.20 4.95
CA PHE A 18 -2.39 -2.74 4.87
C PHE A 18 -0.96 -2.16 4.89
N LEU A 19 -0.07 -2.78 5.67
CA LEU A 19 1.32 -2.35 5.75
C LEU A 19 2.07 -2.64 4.45
N VAL A 20 1.81 -3.77 3.78
CA VAL A 20 2.39 -4.10 2.46
C VAL A 20 1.95 -3.09 1.40
N GLU A 21 0.67 -2.77 1.32
CA GLU A 21 0.15 -1.74 0.39
C GLU A 21 0.76 -0.35 0.69
N SER A 22 0.90 0.00 1.97
CA SER A 22 1.55 1.25 2.36
C SER A 22 3.05 1.27 2.02
N LYS A 23 3.76 0.15 2.18
CA LYS A 23 5.18 0.02 1.80
C LYS A 23 5.41 0.16 0.30
N GLN A 24 4.49 -0.36 -0.52
CA GLN A 24 4.55 -0.15 -1.97
C GLN A 24 4.47 1.34 -2.33
N THR A 25 3.84 2.16 -1.49
CA THR A 25 3.76 3.61 -1.68
C THR A 25 4.89 4.43 -1.04
N ASN A 26 5.83 3.82 -0.32
CA ASN A 26 6.95 4.51 0.34
C ASN A 26 8.16 4.72 -0.59
N ILE A 27 7.98 4.58 -1.90
CA ILE A 27 9.03 4.86 -2.89
C ILE A 27 9.14 6.38 -3.00
N PRO A 28 10.28 6.99 -2.65
CA PRO A 28 10.47 8.43 -2.80
C PRO A 28 10.46 8.80 -4.29
N CYS A 29 9.82 9.91 -4.63
CA CYS A 29 9.74 10.41 -6.00
C CYS A 29 9.83 11.93 -6.04
N LYS A 30 10.32 12.46 -7.16
CA LYS A 30 10.30 13.90 -7.48
C LYS A 30 9.32 14.21 -8.60
N SER A 31 9.22 13.32 -9.59
CA SER A 31 8.22 13.31 -10.66
C SER A 31 7.48 11.98 -10.71
N ALA A 32 6.32 11.94 -11.35
CA ALA A 32 5.57 10.69 -11.59
C ALA A 32 6.37 9.68 -12.44
N GLU A 33 7.35 10.16 -13.21
CA GLU A 33 8.27 9.36 -14.03
C GLU A 33 9.24 8.51 -13.20
N ASP A 34 9.55 8.92 -11.97
CA ASP A 34 10.45 8.20 -11.06
C ASP A 34 9.78 6.95 -10.47
N CYS A 35 8.45 6.87 -10.56
CA CYS A 35 7.68 5.78 -10.01
C CYS A 35 7.67 4.57 -10.94
N PRO A 36 7.58 3.35 -10.39
CA PRO A 36 7.44 2.15 -11.20
C PRO A 36 6.21 2.26 -12.11
N LYS A 37 6.35 1.76 -13.34
CA LYS A 37 5.29 1.85 -14.36
C LYS A 37 3.98 1.29 -13.78
N PRO A 38 2.88 2.06 -13.83
CA PRO A 38 1.60 1.58 -13.37
C PRO A 38 1.17 0.33 -14.13
N ILE A 39 0.58 -0.62 -13.41
CA ILE A 39 -0.14 -1.74 -14.00
C ILE A 39 -1.60 -1.30 -14.13
N TYR A 40 -2.07 -1.13 -15.37
CA TYR A 40 -3.46 -0.79 -15.64
C TYR A 40 -4.42 -1.77 -14.93
N PRO A 41 -5.56 -1.32 -14.38
CA PRO A 41 -6.16 0.03 -14.53
C PRO A 41 -5.61 1.08 -13.55
N ARG A 42 -4.64 0.74 -12.69
CA ARG A 42 -4.14 1.65 -11.65
C ARG A 42 -3.24 2.72 -12.26
N TYR A 43 -3.30 3.95 -11.78
CA TYR A 43 -2.34 5.01 -12.12
C TYR A 43 -1.45 5.32 -10.93
N VAL A 44 -0.18 5.63 -11.18
CA VAL A 44 0.78 5.99 -10.13
C VAL A 44 1.09 7.48 -10.25
N LEU A 45 0.97 8.21 -9.15
CA LEU A 45 1.29 9.63 -9.08
C LEU A 45 2.32 9.86 -7.97
N CYS A 46 3.23 10.80 -8.20
CA CYS A 46 4.09 11.30 -7.14
C CYS A 46 3.32 12.30 -6.28
N SER A 47 3.05 11.95 -5.02
CA SER A 47 2.28 12.77 -4.09
C SER A 47 2.98 12.84 -2.74
N TYR A 48 3.21 14.06 -2.25
CA TYR A 48 3.98 14.33 -1.02
C TYR A 48 5.41 13.75 -1.05
N GLY A 49 6.03 13.67 -2.23
CA GLY A 49 7.37 13.09 -2.41
C GLY A 49 7.39 11.56 -2.41
N PHE A 50 6.23 10.91 -2.49
CA PHE A 50 6.09 9.45 -2.49
C PHE A 50 5.20 8.96 -3.62
N CYS A 51 5.53 7.80 -4.20
CA CYS A 51 4.72 7.18 -5.25
C CYS A 51 3.42 6.63 -4.65
N ARG A 52 2.27 7.18 -5.05
CA ARG A 52 0.96 6.68 -4.62
C ARG A 52 0.24 6.04 -5.79
N ILE A 53 -0.36 4.88 -5.54
CA ILE A 53 -1.15 4.14 -6.52
C ILE A 53 -2.62 4.50 -6.32
N PHE A 54 -3.29 4.86 -7.40
CA PHE A 54 -4.69 5.22 -7.42
C PHE A 54 -5.44 4.31 -8.39
N PHE A 55 -6.72 4.08 -8.10
CA PHE A 55 -7.66 3.40 -8.98
C PHE A 55 -8.53 4.45 -9.68
N PRO A 56 -8.93 4.25 -10.95
CA PRO A 56 -9.82 5.15 -11.67
C PRO A 56 -11.21 5.23 -11.05
#